data_AF-A0A068T0T6-F1
#
_entry.id   AF-A0A068T0T6-F1
#
_cell.length_a   1.000
_cell.length_b   1.000
_cell.length_c   1.000
_cell.angle_alpha   90.00
_cell.angle_beta   90.00
_cell.angle_gamma   90.00
#
_symmetry.space_group_name_H-M   'P 1'
#
loop_
_entity.id
_entity.type
_entity.pdbx_description
1 polymer ?
#
loop_
_entity_poly.entity_id
_entity_poly.type
_entity_poly.pdbx_seq_one_letter_code
_entity_poly.pdbx_strand_id
1 'polypeptide(L)'
;MRPEIARARELWTARRKPFFNKGLARLVFIDETSTNTKLTKRSGWSARGQRYRTHSPFGSWKSQTFIAMNARIFEAWIETQLAPNLSPGDVVILDNVAFHKSERAEELVRAKGAWLLFLPPYSPDLNPIEMAFSKLKTLLRKRAARSFDAITQALGEICNLFSVTECRNYFKAAGYEAD
;
A
#
# COMPACT_ATOMS: atom_id res chain seq x y z
N MET A 1 23.66 9.31 -2.16
CA MET A 1 22.31 9.75 -1.73
C MET A 1 22.39 11.23 -1.39
N ARG A 2 21.39 12.04 -1.75
CA ARG A 2 21.44 13.48 -1.46
C ARG A 2 21.38 13.75 0.07
N PRO A 3 22.12 14.73 0.63
CA PRO A 3 22.23 14.93 2.08
C PRO A 3 20.89 15.13 2.80
N GLU A 4 19.94 15.82 2.18
CA GLU A 4 18.60 16.07 2.72
C GLU A 4 17.80 14.77 2.87
N ILE A 5 17.93 13.83 1.93
CA ILE A 5 17.27 12.53 1.98
C ILE A 5 17.91 11.69 3.09
N ALA A 6 19.24 11.76 3.26
CA ALA A 6 19.96 11.07 4.34
C ALA A 6 19.48 11.55 5.71
N ARG A 7 19.40 12.87 5.90
CA ARG A 7 18.92 13.46 7.15
C ARG A 7 17.46 13.11 7.43
N ALA A 8 16.59 13.13 6.42
CA ALA A 8 15.20 12.73 6.58
C ALA A 8 15.06 11.26 6.98
N ARG A 9 15.86 10.37 6.38
CA ARG A 9 15.91 8.96 6.73
C ARG A 9 16.43 8.74 8.14
N GLU A 10 17.51 9.42 8.53
CA GLU A 10 18.07 9.36 9.89
C GLU A 10 17.06 9.86 10.94
N LEU A 11 16.37 10.99 10.68
CA LEU A 11 15.32 11.48 11.56
C LEU A 11 14.21 10.45 11.73
N TRP A 12 13.81 9.80 10.63
CA TRP A 12 12.80 8.76 10.67
C TRP A 12 13.25 7.57 11.51
N THR A 13 14.44 7.03 11.25
CA THR A 13 14.92 5.81 11.89
C THR A 13 15.37 6.01 13.32
N ALA A 14 16.10 7.09 13.62
CA ALA A 14 16.71 7.32 14.92
C ALA A 14 15.76 8.02 15.92
N ARG A 15 14.76 8.78 15.45
CA ARG A 15 13.85 9.54 16.33
C ARG A 15 12.41 9.06 16.26
N ARG A 16 11.84 8.96 15.06
CA ARG A 16 10.41 8.66 14.90
C ARG A 16 10.09 7.19 15.16
N LYS A 17 10.86 6.26 14.59
CA LYS A 17 10.62 4.82 14.77
C LYS A 17 10.57 4.38 16.24
N PRO A 18 11.50 4.79 17.13
CA PRO A 18 11.40 4.46 18.56
C PRO A 18 10.12 4.97 19.23
N PHE A 19 9.56 6.09 18.77
CA PHE A 19 8.27 6.59 19.25
C PHE A 19 7.12 5.74 18.70
N PHE A 20 7.15 5.43 17.40
CA PHE A 20 6.12 4.61 16.74
C PHE A 20 6.04 3.19 17.30
N ASN A 21 7.16 2.61 17.68
CA ASN A 21 7.25 1.29 18.31
C ASN A 21 6.40 1.19 19.59
N LYS A 22 6.24 2.29 20.33
CA LYS A 22 5.37 2.36 21.53
C LYS A 22 3.87 2.33 21.22
N GLY A 23 3.49 2.49 19.96
CA GLY A 23 2.12 2.70 19.53
C GLY A 23 1.85 2.13 18.15
N LEU A 24 2.35 0.93 17.85
CA LEU A 24 2.26 0.33 16.51
C LEU A 24 0.83 0.27 15.96
N ALA A 25 -0.14 -0.02 16.84
CA ALA A 25 -1.56 -0.10 16.49
C ALA A 25 -2.18 1.25 16.03
N ARG A 26 -1.47 2.37 16.26
CA ARG A 26 -1.92 3.72 15.87
C ARG A 26 -1.37 4.16 14.52
N LEU A 27 -0.48 3.37 13.91
CA LEU A 27 0.12 3.71 12.63
C LEU A 27 -0.80 3.27 11.50
N VAL A 28 -1.17 4.20 10.64
CA VAL A 28 -1.99 3.96 9.46
C VAL A 28 -1.16 4.31 8.23
N PHE A 29 -0.63 3.30 7.54
CA PHE A 29 0.04 3.51 6.27
C PHE A 29 -0.97 3.59 5.15
N ILE A 30 -0.70 4.43 4.15
CA ILE A 30 -1.54 4.60 2.97
C ILE A 30 -0.61 4.75 1.76
N ASP A 31 -0.94 4.04 0.69
CA ASP A 31 -0.18 4.03 -0.55
C ASP A 31 -1.07 3.54 -1.70
N GLU A 32 -0.72 3.90 -2.93
CA GLU A 32 -1.43 3.46 -4.13
C GLU A 32 -0.73 2.27 -4.77
N THR A 33 -1.53 1.36 -5.32
CA THR A 33 -0.99 0.31 -6.16
C THR A 33 -1.74 0.20 -7.46
N SER A 34 -0.99 0.03 -8.55
CA SER A 34 -1.54 -0.31 -9.85
C SER A 34 -1.24 -1.77 -10.17
N THR A 35 -2.14 -2.39 -10.92
CA THR A 35 -2.02 -3.77 -11.33
C THR A 35 -2.38 -3.84 -12.81
N ASN A 36 -1.37 -4.07 -13.64
CA ASN A 36 -1.57 -4.15 -15.08
C ASN A 36 -2.29 -5.47 -15.43
N THR A 37 -3.24 -5.42 -16.36
CA THR A 37 -3.96 -6.58 -16.93
C THR A 37 -3.04 -7.63 -17.61
N LYS A 38 -1.73 -7.34 -17.75
CA LYS A 38 -0.61 -8.28 -18.00
C LYS A 38 -0.46 -9.41 -16.94
N LEU A 39 -1.54 -9.83 -16.27
CA LEU A 39 -1.55 -10.91 -15.30
C LEU A 39 -1.45 -12.32 -15.96
N THR A 40 -0.65 -12.46 -17.02
CA THR A 40 -0.34 -13.77 -17.61
C THR A 40 0.91 -14.33 -16.95
N LYS A 41 0.85 -15.56 -16.43
CA LYS A 41 2.03 -16.27 -15.89
C LYS A 41 3.10 -16.39 -16.98
N ARG A 42 4.32 -15.90 -16.70
CA ARG A 42 5.47 -16.04 -17.62
C ARG A 42 6.06 -17.45 -17.66
N SER A 43 5.85 -18.23 -16.60
CA SER A 43 6.36 -19.60 -16.47
C SER A 43 5.35 -20.47 -15.72
N GLY A 44 5.43 -21.78 -15.93
CA GLY A 44 4.62 -22.78 -15.26
C GLY A 44 5.21 -24.18 -15.47
N TRP A 45 4.74 -25.12 -14.66
CA TRP A 45 5.19 -26.51 -14.71
C TRP A 45 4.27 -27.33 -15.62
N SER A 46 4.86 -28.21 -16.41
CA SER A 46 4.18 -29.21 -17.25
C SER A 46 4.89 -30.55 -17.14
N ALA A 47 4.18 -31.63 -17.49
CA ALA A 47 4.78 -32.97 -17.53
C ALA A 47 6.03 -32.97 -18.41
N ARG A 48 7.04 -33.78 -18.04
CA ARG A 48 8.31 -33.89 -18.78
C ARG A 48 8.02 -34.24 -20.25
N GLY A 49 8.51 -33.41 -21.17
CA GLY A 49 8.27 -33.54 -22.62
C GLY A 49 7.09 -32.74 -23.15
N GLN A 50 6.27 -32.10 -22.30
CA GLN A 50 5.17 -31.24 -22.74
C GLN A 50 5.48 -29.76 -22.56
N ARG A 51 5.04 -28.93 -23.51
CA ARG A 51 5.14 -27.46 -23.41
C ARG A 51 4.02 -26.92 -22.52
N TYR A 52 4.36 -26.12 -21.52
CA TYR A 52 3.39 -25.37 -20.73
C TYR A 52 2.63 -24.37 -21.64
N ARG A 53 1.32 -24.58 -21.80
CA ARG A 53 0.43 -23.72 -22.58
C ARG A 53 -0.47 -22.92 -21.65
N THR A 54 -0.51 -21.61 -21.83
CA THR A 54 -1.43 -20.72 -21.10
C THR A 54 -1.99 -19.67 -22.05
N HIS A 55 -3.22 -19.24 -21.81
CA HIS A 55 -3.89 -18.24 -22.64
C HIS A 55 -3.45 -16.82 -22.20
N SER A 56 -2.91 -16.05 -23.14
CA SER A 56 -2.68 -14.60 -22.95
C SER A 56 -3.73 -13.82 -23.72
N PRO A 57 -4.36 -12.78 -23.14
CA PRO A 57 -5.20 -11.90 -23.93
C PRO A 57 -4.35 -11.22 -25.02
N PHE A 58 -4.83 -11.27 -26.26
CA PHE A 58 -4.30 -10.53 -27.41
C PHE A 58 -5.09 -9.21 -27.50
N GLY A 59 -4.43 -8.04 -27.46
CA GLY A 59 -5.09 -6.74 -27.58
C GLY A 59 -4.31 -5.57 -27.00
N SER A 60 -4.64 -4.34 -27.42
CA SER A 60 -4.01 -3.10 -26.98
C SER A 60 -4.11 -2.92 -25.45
N TRP A 61 -2.95 -2.71 -24.85
CA TRP A 61 -2.69 -2.81 -23.42
C TRP A 61 -3.44 -1.72 -22.65
N LYS A 62 -4.40 -2.10 -21.79
CA LYS A 62 -4.98 -1.20 -20.80
C LYS A 62 -4.36 -1.49 -19.43
N SER A 63 -3.51 -0.57 -18.96
CA SER A 63 -3.20 -0.50 -17.53
C SER A 63 -4.51 -0.20 -16.83
N GLN A 64 -5.06 -1.17 -16.10
CA GLN A 64 -6.20 -0.92 -15.23
C GLN A 64 -5.60 -0.42 -13.93
N THR A 65 -5.59 0.89 -13.74
CA THR A 65 -5.16 1.46 -12.46
C THR A 65 -6.24 1.08 -11.43
N PHE A 66 -5.86 0.31 -10.41
CA PHE A 66 -6.80 -0.19 -9.40
C PHE A 66 -7.38 0.97 -8.59
N ILE A 67 -6.60 2.03 -8.40
CA ILE A 67 -7.02 3.33 -7.89
C ILE A 67 -6.29 4.39 -8.71
N ALA A 68 -6.94 4.95 -9.74
CA ALA A 68 -6.44 6.17 -10.39
C ALA A 68 -6.80 7.34 -9.49
N MET A 69 -5.94 7.66 -8.54
CA MET A 69 -6.16 8.76 -7.61
C MET A 69 -5.51 10.04 -8.14
N ASN A 70 -6.28 11.12 -8.07
CA ASN A 70 -5.78 12.48 -8.16
C ASN A 70 -6.09 13.17 -6.82
N ALA A 71 -5.59 14.39 -6.61
CA ALA A 71 -5.74 15.12 -5.34
C ALA A 71 -7.21 15.19 -4.88
N ARG A 72 -8.16 15.45 -5.79
CA ARG A 72 -9.58 15.54 -5.46
C ARG A 72 -10.17 14.22 -4.98
N ILE A 73 -9.83 13.11 -5.65
CA ILE A 73 -10.30 11.77 -5.25
C ILE A 73 -9.66 11.38 -3.91
N PHE A 74 -8.38 11.69 -3.72
CA PHE A 74 -7.66 11.46 -2.48
C PHE A 74 -8.33 12.20 -1.31
N GLU A 75 -8.59 13.51 -1.46
CA GLU A 75 -9.26 14.33 -0.45
C GLU A 75 -10.65 13.77 -0.10
N ALA A 76 -11.46 13.46 -1.11
CA ALA A 76 -12.79 12.88 -0.90
C ALA A 76 -12.71 11.53 -0.17
N TRP A 77 -11.71 10.70 -0.47
CA TRP A 77 -11.50 9.43 0.21
C TRP A 77 -11.03 9.64 1.66
N ILE A 78 -10.14 10.61 1.92
CA ILE A 78 -9.73 10.98 3.28
C ILE A 78 -10.94 11.44 4.08
N GLU A 79 -11.77 12.32 3.53
CA GLU A 79 -12.94 12.88 4.19
C GLU A 79 -14.00 11.82 4.50
N THR A 80 -14.29 10.95 3.53
CA THR A 80 -15.45 10.04 3.62
C THR A 80 -15.11 8.66 4.16
N GLN A 81 -13.87 8.19 3.97
CA GLN A 81 -13.47 6.82 4.33
C GLN A 81 -12.46 6.80 5.47
N LEU A 82 -11.39 7.60 5.41
CA LEU A 82 -10.34 7.52 6.42
C LEU A 82 -10.72 8.27 7.72
N ALA A 83 -10.98 9.57 7.62
CA ALA A 83 -11.16 10.45 8.77
C ALA A 83 -12.26 9.99 9.75
N PRO A 84 -13.40 9.41 9.32
CA PRO A 84 -14.39 8.87 10.24
C PRO A 84 -13.88 7.74 11.14
N ASN A 85 -12.83 7.02 10.71
CA ASN A 85 -12.25 5.88 11.42
C ASN A 85 -10.99 6.23 12.22
N LEU A 86 -10.55 7.49 12.19
CA LEU A 86 -9.37 7.94 12.95
C LEU A 86 -9.73 8.27 14.39
N SER A 87 -8.81 7.94 15.29
CA SER A 87 -8.82 8.33 16.70
C SER A 87 -7.75 9.38 17.00
N PRO A 88 -7.94 10.22 18.03
CA PRO A 88 -6.89 11.16 18.47
C PRO A 88 -5.59 10.42 18.76
N GLY A 89 -4.46 10.91 18.24
CA GLY A 89 -3.14 10.28 18.38
C GLY A 89 -2.81 9.22 17.34
N ASP A 90 -3.69 8.91 16.39
CA ASP A 90 -3.32 8.11 15.22
C ASP A 90 -2.31 8.85 14.34
N VAL A 91 -1.48 8.09 13.63
CA VAL A 91 -0.44 8.63 12.74
C VAL A 91 -0.64 8.05 11.35
N VAL A 92 -1.17 8.88 10.46
CA VAL A 92 -1.34 8.58 9.04
C VAL A 92 -0.02 8.83 8.32
N ILE A 93 0.49 7.83 7.61
CA ILE A 93 1.80 7.85 6.96
C ILE A 93 1.62 7.58 5.46
N LEU A 94 2.08 8.52 4.63
CA LEU A 94 2.01 8.46 3.16
C LEU A 94 3.40 8.62 2.53
N ASP A 95 3.52 8.30 1.24
CA ASP A 95 4.70 8.65 0.46
C ASP A 95 4.74 10.15 0.07
N ASN A 96 5.74 10.59 -0.70
CA ASN A 96 5.93 12.00 -1.04
C ASN A 96 5.25 12.47 -2.33
N VAL A 97 4.36 11.67 -2.94
CA VAL A 97 3.73 12.07 -4.20
C VAL A 97 2.95 13.37 -4.01
N ALA A 98 3.00 14.24 -5.03
CA ALA A 98 2.54 15.63 -4.91
C ALA A 98 1.09 15.76 -4.44
N PHE A 99 0.19 14.87 -4.89
CA PHE A 99 -1.22 14.92 -4.51
C PHE A 99 -1.49 14.46 -3.07
N HIS A 100 -0.54 13.83 -2.39
CA HIS A 100 -0.63 13.54 -0.95
C HIS A 100 -0.43 14.78 -0.08
N LYS A 101 0.19 15.83 -0.62
CA LYS A 101 0.45 17.09 0.08
C LYS A 101 -0.74 18.04 -0.03
N SER A 102 -1.93 17.54 0.26
CA SER A 102 -3.16 18.32 0.29
C SER A 102 -3.36 18.95 1.68
N GLU A 103 -3.48 20.27 1.71
CA GLU A 103 -3.80 21.01 2.94
C GLU A 103 -5.15 20.57 3.51
N ARG A 104 -6.14 20.33 2.64
CA ARG A 104 -7.47 19.85 3.05
C ARG A 104 -7.39 18.47 3.71
N ALA A 105 -6.60 17.55 3.16
CA ALA A 105 -6.39 16.24 3.77
C ALA A 105 -5.72 16.37 5.15
N GLU A 106 -4.73 17.25 5.29
CA GLU A 106 -4.08 17.51 6.57
C GLU A 106 -5.05 18.08 7.62
N GLU A 107 -5.89 19.05 7.24
CA GLU A 107 -6.91 19.62 8.10
C GLU A 107 -7.91 18.57 8.60
N LEU A 108 -8.39 17.70 7.70
CA LEU A 108 -9.34 16.63 8.02
C LEU A 108 -8.75 15.62 9.02
N VAL A 109 -7.50 15.22 8.83
CA VAL A 109 -6.79 14.32 9.75
C VAL A 109 -6.55 15.01 11.10
N ARG A 110 -6.12 16.27 11.08
CA ARG A 110 -5.86 17.06 12.29
C ARG A 110 -7.14 17.33 13.09
N ALA A 111 -8.27 17.53 12.44
CA ALA A 111 -9.58 17.70 13.09
C ALA A 111 -10.00 16.48 13.93
N LYS A 112 -9.43 15.29 13.62
CA LYS A 112 -9.62 14.06 14.41
C LYS A 112 -8.60 13.91 15.55
N GLY A 113 -7.70 14.87 15.71
CA GLY A 113 -6.57 14.79 16.65
C GLY A 113 -5.47 13.83 16.20
N ALA A 114 -5.46 13.43 14.92
CA ALA A 114 -4.46 12.56 14.33
C ALA A 114 -3.36 13.37 13.60
N TRP A 115 -2.27 12.69 13.26
CA TRP A 115 -1.10 13.28 12.61
C TRP A 115 -0.98 12.80 11.17
N LEU A 116 -0.63 13.69 10.25
CA LEU A 116 -0.29 13.35 8.87
C LEU A 116 1.23 13.48 8.67
N LEU A 117 1.90 12.40 8.33
CA LEU A 117 3.35 12.37 8.11
C LEU A 117 3.69 11.78 6.74
N PHE A 118 4.80 12.26 6.18
CA PHE A 118 5.34 11.74 4.93
C PHE A 118 6.61 10.93 5.18
N LEU A 119 6.71 9.76 4.56
CA LEU A 119 7.92 8.95 4.53
C LEU A 119 9.10 9.75 3.97
N PRO A 120 10.34 9.42 4.29
CA PRO A 120 11.48 10.02 3.59
C PRO A 120 11.44 9.64 2.10
N PRO A 121 11.83 10.53 1.17
CA PRO A 121 11.85 10.21 -0.27
C PRO A 121 12.64 8.93 -0.57
N TYR A 122 12.19 8.17 -1.57
CA TYR A 122 12.81 6.91 -2.01
C TYR A 122 13.02 5.87 -0.90
N SER A 123 12.05 5.77 0.04
CA SER A 123 12.15 4.88 1.20
C SER A 123 11.05 3.80 1.23
N PRO A 124 10.87 3.00 0.16
CA PRO A 124 9.87 1.93 0.15
C PRO A 124 10.16 0.85 1.19
N ASP A 125 11.41 0.71 1.62
CA ASP A 125 11.84 -0.20 2.69
C ASP A 125 11.22 0.15 4.06
N LEU A 126 10.78 1.40 4.24
CA LEU A 126 10.11 1.88 5.46
C LEU A 126 8.58 1.80 5.37
N ASN A 127 8.04 1.29 4.26
CA ASN A 127 6.60 1.16 4.04
C ASN A 127 6.17 -0.32 4.10
N PRO A 128 5.52 -0.77 5.20
CA PRO A 128 5.09 -2.16 5.33
C PRO A 128 4.01 -2.56 4.30
N ILE A 129 3.32 -1.59 3.70
CA ILE A 129 2.29 -1.86 2.68
C ILE A 129 2.87 -2.49 1.43
N GLU A 130 4.13 -2.21 1.07
CA GLU A 130 4.75 -2.77 -0.12
C GLU A 130 4.74 -4.31 -0.13
N MET A 131 4.95 -4.93 1.04
CA MET A 131 4.88 -6.39 1.18
C MET A 131 3.45 -6.90 1.10
N ALA A 132 2.49 -6.20 1.71
CA ALA A 132 1.08 -6.53 1.59
C ALA A 132 0.60 -6.44 0.14
N PHE A 133 1.00 -5.40 -0.59
CA PHE A 133 0.74 -5.22 -2.01
C PHE A 133 1.40 -6.29 -2.87
N SER A 134 2.63 -6.71 -2.55
CA SER A 134 3.27 -7.83 -3.26
C SER A 134 2.46 -9.13 -3.15
N LYS A 135 1.97 -9.47 -1.94
CA LYS A 135 1.08 -10.61 -1.71
C LYS A 135 -0.26 -10.43 -2.42
N LEU A 136 -0.93 -9.28 -2.25
CA LEU A 136 -2.20 -8.95 -2.89
C LEU A 136 -2.11 -9.13 -4.40
N LYS A 137 -1.10 -8.52 -5.03
CA LYS A 137 -0.82 -8.64 -6.46
C LYS A 137 -0.66 -10.10 -6.86
N THR A 138 0.12 -10.87 -6.11
CA THR A 138 0.34 -12.30 -6.38
C THR A 138 -0.96 -13.11 -6.34
N LEU A 139 -1.81 -12.88 -5.34
CA LEU A 139 -3.10 -13.56 -5.21
C LEU A 139 -4.08 -13.16 -6.33
N LEU A 140 -4.11 -11.88 -6.69
CA LEU A 140 -4.87 -11.40 -7.84
C LEU A 140 -4.40 -12.07 -9.15
N ARG A 141 -3.08 -12.20 -9.36
CA ARG A 141 -2.55 -12.91 -10.55
C ARG A 141 -3.00 -14.36 -10.60
N LYS A 142 -3.07 -15.03 -9.44
CA LYS A 142 -3.52 -16.44 -9.36
C LYS A 142 -4.99 -16.60 -9.72
N ARG A 143 -5.84 -15.63 -9.37
CA ARG A 143 -7.28 -15.67 -9.67
C ARG A 143 -7.62 -15.38 -11.13
N ALA A 144 -6.71 -14.76 -11.88
CA ALA A 144 -6.87 -14.46 -13.31
C ALA A 144 -8.17 -13.72 -13.67
N ALA A 145 -8.75 -12.95 -12.75
CA ALA A 145 -9.96 -12.16 -12.97
C ALA A 145 -9.74 -11.12 -14.09
N ARG A 146 -10.74 -10.96 -14.97
CA ARG A 146 -10.63 -10.13 -16.19
C ARG A 146 -11.73 -9.05 -16.33
N SER A 147 -12.65 -8.94 -15.37
CA SER A 147 -13.66 -7.87 -15.31
C SER A 147 -13.50 -7.03 -14.05
N PHE A 148 -14.02 -5.80 -14.07
CA PHE A 148 -13.98 -4.91 -12.91
C PHE A 148 -14.65 -5.54 -11.68
N ASP A 149 -15.87 -6.07 -11.82
CA ASP A 149 -16.61 -6.68 -10.71
C ASP A 149 -15.88 -7.89 -10.14
N ALA A 150 -15.32 -8.75 -11.00
CA ALA A 150 -14.56 -9.91 -10.56
C ALA A 150 -13.26 -9.52 -9.83
N ILE A 151 -12.64 -8.40 -10.24
CA ILE A 151 -11.46 -7.86 -9.54
C ILE A 151 -11.88 -7.31 -8.17
N THR A 152 -12.97 -6.54 -8.08
CA THR A 152 -13.48 -5.97 -6.82
C THR A 152 -13.87 -7.06 -5.83
N GLN A 153 -14.59 -8.09 -6.28
CA GLN A 153 -14.92 -9.25 -5.45
C GLN A 153 -13.66 -10.00 -5.00
N ALA A 154 -12.73 -10.25 -5.93
CA ALA A 154 -11.47 -10.91 -5.60
C ALA A 154 -10.64 -10.12 -4.58
N LEU A 155 -10.66 -8.79 -4.64
CA LEU A 155 -9.99 -7.93 -3.67
C LEU A 155 -10.59 -8.11 -2.28
N GLY A 156 -11.92 -8.05 -2.14
CA GLY A 156 -12.59 -8.25 -0.85
C GLY A 156 -12.24 -9.60 -0.23
N GLU A 157 -12.28 -10.66 -1.02
CA GLU A 157 -11.92 -12.01 -0.56
C GLU A 157 -10.43 -12.13 -0.21
N ILE A 158 -9.54 -11.49 -0.97
CA ILE A 158 -8.09 -11.52 -0.69
C ILE A 158 -7.76 -10.71 0.56
N CYS A 159 -8.39 -9.55 0.78
CA CYS A 159 -8.19 -8.75 1.98
C CYS A 159 -8.51 -9.55 3.26
N ASN A 160 -9.52 -10.42 3.20
CA ASN A 160 -9.87 -11.33 4.30
C ASN A 160 -8.81 -12.42 4.58
N LEU A 161 -7.80 -12.60 3.71
CA LEU A 161 -6.70 -13.56 3.92
C LEU A 161 -5.52 -12.96 4.69
N PHE A 162 -5.53 -11.66 5.00
CA PHE A 162 -4.49 -11.01 5.79
C PHE A 162 -4.82 -11.14 7.28
N SER A 163 -4.05 -11.98 7.97
CA SER A 163 -4.17 -12.12 9.43
C SER A 163 -3.48 -10.97 10.16
N VAL A 164 -3.90 -10.69 11.39
CA VAL A 164 -3.25 -9.69 12.26
C VAL A 164 -1.76 -10.02 12.46
N THR A 165 -1.42 -11.30 12.67
CA THR A 165 -0.03 -11.76 12.82
C THR A 165 0.80 -11.49 11.58
N GLU A 166 0.25 -11.71 10.40
CA GLU A 166 0.92 -11.42 9.14
C GLU A 166 1.14 -9.91 8.95
N CYS A 167 0.14 -9.09 9.23
CA CYS A 167 0.29 -7.64 9.18
C CYS A 167 1.41 -7.17 10.13
N ARG A 168 1.44 -7.68 11.38
CA ARG A 168 2.53 -7.42 12.33
C ARG A 168 3.90 -7.81 11.78
N ASN A 169 4.01 -8.95 11.09
CA ASN A 169 5.26 -9.35 10.45
C ASN A 169 5.69 -8.37 9.36
N TYR A 170 4.76 -7.73 8.65
CA TYR A 170 5.11 -6.69 7.68
C TYR A 170 5.64 -5.42 8.35
N PHE A 171 5.00 -4.97 9.42
CA PHE A 171 5.51 -3.87 10.24
C PHE A 171 6.93 -4.19 10.76
N LYS A 172 7.12 -5.40 11.30
CA LYS A 172 8.42 -5.88 11.77
C LYS A 172 9.49 -5.85 10.68
N ALA A 173 9.18 -6.32 9.48
CA ALA A 173 10.15 -6.33 8.39
C ALA A 173 10.45 -4.94 7.80
N ALA A 174 9.54 -3.95 7.94
CA ALA A 174 9.86 -2.52 7.72
C ALA A 174 10.58 -1.89 8.95
N GLY A 175 10.86 -2.70 9.96
CA GLY A 175 11.59 -2.41 11.19
C GLY A 175 10.78 -1.64 12.23
N TYR A 176 9.45 -1.67 12.18
CA TYR A 176 8.58 -1.23 13.26
C TYR A 176 8.29 -2.43 14.16
N GLU A 177 8.80 -2.40 15.39
CA GLU A 177 8.66 -3.49 16.34
C GLU A 177 7.98 -2.92 17.58
N ALA A 178 6.91 -3.55 18.04
CA ALA A 178 6.37 -3.22 19.35
C ALA A 178 7.37 -3.74 20.40
N ASP A 179 7.79 -2.86 21.31
CA ASP A 179 8.50 -3.26 22.52
C ASP A 179 7.59 -4.10 23.44
#